data_AF-A0A7I7RPQ4-F1
#
_entry.id   AF-A0A7I7RPQ4-F1
#
_cell.length_a   1.000
_cell.length_b   1.000
_cell.length_c   1.000
_cell.angle_alpha   90.00
_cell.angle_beta   90.00
_cell.angle_gamma   90.00
#
_symmetry.space_group_name_H-M   'P 1'
#
loop_
_entity.id
_entity.type
_entity.pdbx_description
1 polymer ?
#
loop_
_entity_poly.entity_id
_entity_poly.type
_entity_poly.pdbx_seq_one_letter_code
_entity_poly.pdbx_strand_id
1 'polypeptide(L)'
;MEGMRYDHAKMADHVAAQAGLVAHLNGLKDQALNTLAQTQDFWTDKGANAYAEAQRSIVQAYEQVFETINRHGHATGGASSNTSVGDAANAARFVGI
;
A
#
# COMPACT_ATOMS: atom_id res chain seq x y z
N MET A 1 -22.26 -21.15 11.75
CA MET A 1 -21.26 -20.14 11.35
C MET A 1 -20.87 -20.48 9.93
N GLU A 2 -21.31 -19.67 8.97
CA GLU A 2 -20.88 -19.79 7.58
C GLU A 2 -19.36 -19.61 7.56
N GLY A 3 -18.64 -20.70 7.28
CA GLY A 3 -17.19 -20.70 7.35
C GLY A 3 -16.67 -19.65 6.39
N MET A 4 -15.92 -18.68 6.90
CA MET A 4 -15.14 -17.74 6.10
C MET A 4 -14.24 -18.57 5.17
N ARG A 5 -14.73 -18.87 3.97
CA ARG A 5 -14.04 -19.71 3.01
C ARG A 5 -12.90 -18.86 2.46
N TYR A 6 -11.69 -19.22 2.85
CA TYR A 6 -10.48 -18.52 2.51
C TYR A 6 -10.20 -18.68 1.00
N ASP A 7 -10.32 -17.60 0.23
CA ASP A 7 -10.18 -17.60 -1.23
C ASP A 7 -8.83 -16.99 -1.62
N HIS A 8 -7.86 -17.87 -1.88
CA HIS A 8 -6.50 -17.51 -2.26
C HIS A 8 -6.46 -16.60 -3.50
N ALA A 9 -7.32 -16.86 -4.50
CA ALA A 9 -7.35 -16.08 -5.73
C ALA A 9 -7.78 -14.63 -5.45
N LYS A 10 -8.80 -14.43 -4.62
CA LYS A 10 -9.23 -13.08 -4.21
C LYS A 10 -8.17 -12.31 -3.42
N MET A 11 -7.34 -13.00 -2.64
CA MET A 11 -6.23 -12.33 -1.93
C MET A 11 -5.08 -11.97 -2.85
N ALA A 12 -4.76 -12.82 -3.83
CA ALA A 12 -3.77 -12.48 -4.86
C ALA A 12 -4.23 -11.25 -5.67
N ASP A 13 -5.50 -11.21 -6.07
CA ASP A 13 -6.10 -10.05 -6.73
C ASP A 13 -6.06 -8.80 -5.85
N HIS A 14 -6.33 -8.94 -4.55
CA HIS A 14 -6.24 -7.83 -3.60
C HIS A 14 -4.82 -7.27 -3.47
N VAL A 15 -3.79 -8.12 -3.40
CA VAL A 15 -2.38 -7.69 -3.38
C VAL A 15 -2.00 -7.00 -4.69
N ALA A 16 -2.47 -7.50 -5.84
CA ALA A 16 -2.25 -6.84 -7.13
C ALA A 16 -2.92 -5.46 -7.21
N ALA A 17 -4.16 -5.33 -6.70
CA ALA A 17 -4.87 -4.05 -6.63
C ALA A 17 -4.15 -3.01 -5.75
N GLN A 18 -3.49 -3.45 -4.68
CA GLN A 18 -2.68 -2.57 -3.82
C GLN A 18 -1.47 -1.99 -4.56
N ALA A 19 -0.81 -2.77 -5.43
CA ALA A 19 0.29 -2.25 -6.25
C ALA A 19 -0.19 -1.14 -7.21
N GLY A 20 -1.38 -1.32 -7.82
CA GLY A 20 -2.01 -0.28 -8.63
C GLY A 20 -2.35 0.99 -7.85
N LEU A 21 -2.81 0.85 -6.61
CA LEU A 21 -3.07 1.98 -5.71
C LEU A 21 -1.79 2.77 -5.38
N VAL A 22 -0.66 2.10 -5.12
CA VAL A 22 0.63 2.77 -4.86
C VAL A 22 1.08 3.57 -6.09
N ALA A 23 0.93 3.03 -7.29
CA ALA A 23 1.25 3.75 -8.53
C ALA A 23 0.37 5.01 -8.70
N HIS A 24 -0.94 4.90 -8.45
CA HIS A 24 -1.86 6.04 -8.50
C HIS A 24 -1.49 7.14 -7.49
N LEU A 25 -1.20 6.75 -6.25
CA LEU A 25 -0.81 7.69 -5.20
C LEU A 25 0.55 8.36 -5.46
N ASN A 26 1.50 7.68 -6.13
CA ASN A 26 2.71 8.34 -6.60
C ASN A 26 2.40 9.47 -7.60
N GLY A 27 1.46 9.24 -8.52
CA GLY A 27 0.99 10.29 -9.44
C GLY A 27 0.36 11.47 -8.69
N LEU A 28 -0.43 11.22 -7.65
CA LEU A 28 -1.02 12.28 -6.81
C LEU A 28 0.03 13.06 -6.01
N LYS A 29 1.08 12.40 -5.51
CA LYS A 29 2.21 13.06 -4.86
C LYS A 29 2.88 14.05 -5.81
N ASP A 30 3.19 13.62 -7.03
CA ASP A 30 3.85 14.46 -8.03
C ASP A 30 2.96 15.64 -8.44
N GLN A 31 1.64 15.42 -8.58
CA GLN A 31 0.67 16.50 -8.82
C GLN A 31 0.60 17.51 -7.66
N ALA A 32 0.64 17.04 -6.40
CA ALA A 32 0.63 17.91 -5.23
C ALA A 32 1.90 18.77 -5.17
N LEU A 33 3.07 18.18 -5.44
CA LEU A 33 4.34 18.91 -5.51
C LEU A 33 4.36 19.93 -6.64
N ASN A 34 3.82 19.58 -7.81
CA ASN A 34 3.70 20.52 -8.93
C ASN A 34 2.75 21.68 -8.60
N THR A 35 1.63 21.40 -7.93
CA THR A 35 0.70 22.45 -7.47
C THR A 35 1.38 23.37 -6.45
N LEU A 36 2.13 22.81 -5.51
CA LEU A 36 2.90 23.60 -4.54
C LEU A 36 3.92 24.50 -5.25
N ALA A 37 4.65 23.97 -6.23
CA ALA A 37 5.65 24.70 -7.01
C ALA A 37 5.06 25.91 -7.75
N GLN A 38 3.82 25.83 -8.25
CA GLN A 38 3.13 26.96 -8.87
C GLN A 38 2.90 28.13 -7.91
N THR A 39 2.96 27.88 -6.60
CA THR A 39 2.77 28.92 -5.57
C THR A 39 4.08 29.47 -5.04
N GLN A 40 5.24 28.97 -5.49
CA GLN A 40 6.56 29.26 -4.90
C GLN A 40 6.83 30.77 -4.75
N ASP A 41 6.43 31.58 -5.73
CA ASP A 41 6.64 33.03 -5.74
C ASP A 41 5.87 33.76 -4.63
N PHE A 42 4.82 33.15 -4.05
CA PHE A 42 4.11 33.70 -2.89
C PHE A 42 4.85 33.49 -1.56
N TRP A 43 5.74 32.50 -1.49
CA TRP A 43 6.43 32.10 -0.27
C TRP A 43 7.78 32.80 -0.14
N THR A 44 7.77 34.13 -0.01
CA THR A 44 8.99 34.95 0.16
C THR A 44 9.39 35.12 1.62
N ASP A 45 10.64 35.55 1.85
CA ASP A 45 11.20 35.87 3.18
C ASP A 45 10.96 34.77 4.23
N LYS A 46 10.14 35.06 5.24
CA LYS A 46 9.79 34.13 6.32
C LYS A 46 8.93 32.95 5.83
N GLY A 47 8.28 33.07 4.67
CA GLY A 47 7.47 32.04 4.04
C GLY A 47 8.28 30.92 3.37
N ALA A 48 9.55 31.16 3.01
CA ALA A 48 10.38 30.14 2.36
C ALA A 48 10.58 28.90 3.24
N ASN A 49 10.67 29.09 4.56
CA ASN A 49 10.73 27.99 5.51
C ASN A 49 9.42 27.17 5.53
N ALA A 50 8.27 27.85 5.47
CA ALA A 50 6.96 27.20 5.43
C ALA A 50 6.73 26.45 4.11
N TYR A 51 7.24 26.96 2.98
CA TYR A 51 7.25 26.24 1.71
C TYR A 51 8.07 24.94 1.79
N ALA A 52 9.29 25.02 2.32
CA ALA A 52 10.15 23.86 2.50
C ALA A 52 9.55 22.83 3.48
N GLU A 53 8.82 23.29 4.49
CA GLU A 53 8.07 22.43 5.41
C GLU A 53 6.86 21.77 4.74
N ALA A 54 6.08 22.52 3.96
CA ALA A 54 4.96 21.99 3.18
C ALA A 54 5.44 20.91 2.19
N GLN A 55 6.54 21.16 1.48
CA GLN A 55 7.12 20.19 0.55
C GLN A 55 7.52 18.89 1.27
N ARG A 56 8.21 19.00 2.42
CA ARG A 56 8.59 17.83 3.23
C ARG A 56 7.38 17.07 3.79
N SER A 57 6.36 17.80 4.26
CA SER A 57 5.14 17.21 4.80
C SER A 57 4.38 16.39 3.74
N ILE A 58 4.27 16.91 2.52
CA ILE A 58 3.68 16.16 1.39
C ILE A 58 4.45 14.85 1.19
N VAL A 59 5.78 14.92 1.04
CA VAL A 59 6.60 13.72 0.80
C VAL A 59 6.42 12.68 1.93
N GLN A 60 6.54 13.10 3.18
CA GLN A 60 6.41 12.22 4.34
C GLN A 60 5.03 11.56 4.45
N ALA A 61 3.96 12.31 4.19
CA ALA A 61 2.60 11.77 4.26
C ALA A 61 2.40 10.65 3.24
N TYR A 62 2.88 10.83 2.00
CA TYR A 62 2.78 9.79 0.97
C TYR A 62 3.67 8.58 1.28
N GLU A 63 4.89 8.79 1.79
CA GLU A 63 5.79 7.70 2.20
C GLU A 63 5.18 6.82 3.30
N GLN A 64 4.54 7.41 4.31
CA GLN A 64 3.86 6.66 5.38
C GLN A 64 2.69 5.80 4.86
N VAL A 65 1.93 6.33 3.90
CA VAL A 65 0.85 5.56 3.25
C VAL A 65 1.44 4.39 2.45
N PHE A 66 2.55 4.59 1.72
CA PHE A 66 3.22 3.52 0.97
C PHE A 66 3.78 2.44 1.87
N GLU A 67 4.44 2.82 2.97
CA GLU A 67 4.94 1.85 3.95
C GLU A 67 3.80 0.99 4.51
N THR A 68 2.66 1.62 4.81
CA THR A 68 1.48 0.92 5.33
C THR A 68 0.90 -0.05 4.31
N ILE A 69 0.73 0.37 3.05
CA ILE A 69 0.24 -0.51 1.98
C ILE A 69 1.19 -1.68 1.75
N ASN A 70 2.51 -1.44 1.72
CA ASN A 70 3.51 -2.49 1.53
C ASN A 70 3.51 -3.53 2.66
N ARG A 71 3.43 -3.08 3.92
CA ARG A 71 3.30 -3.98 5.08
C ARG A 71 2.02 -4.80 5.00
N HIS A 72 0.91 -4.17 4.61
CA HIS A 72 -0.36 -4.87 4.49
C HIS A 72 -0.34 -5.93 3.38
N GLY A 73 0.21 -5.60 2.21
CA GLY A 73 0.38 -6.55 1.11
C GLY A 73 1.26 -7.75 1.49
N HIS A 74 2.37 -7.53 2.21
CA HIS A 74 3.19 -8.62 2.74
C HIS A 74 2.41 -9.52 3.70
N ALA A 75 1.64 -8.92 4.62
CA ALA A 75 0.84 -9.69 5.57
C ALA A 75 -0.23 -10.53 4.86
N THR A 76 -0.93 -9.96 3.87
CA THR A 76 -1.94 -10.69 3.09
C THR A 76 -1.31 -11.80 2.25
N GLY A 77 -0.21 -11.55 1.55
CA GLY A 77 0.49 -12.57 0.77
C GLY A 77 1.04 -13.71 1.62
N GLY A 78 1.62 -13.39 2.78
CA GLY A 78 2.11 -14.38 3.75
C GLY A 78 0.98 -15.24 4.33
N ALA A 79 -0.12 -14.61 4.76
CA ALA A 79 -1.30 -15.33 5.23
C ALA A 79 -1.87 -16.24 4.14
N SER A 80 -1.94 -15.74 2.90
CA SER A 80 -2.48 -16.46 1.74
C SER A 80 -1.68 -17.73 1.44
N SER A 81 -0.35 -17.63 1.49
CA SER A 81 0.57 -18.74 1.25
C SER A 81 0.50 -19.78 2.37
N ASN A 82 0.46 -19.33 3.63
CA ASN A 82 0.38 -20.22 4.80
C ASN A 82 -0.89 -21.07 4.79
N THR A 83 -2.03 -20.48 4.41
CA THR A 83 -3.28 -21.25 4.33
C THR A 83 -3.26 -22.25 3.17
N SER A 84 -2.71 -21.88 2.00
CA SER A 84 -2.56 -22.83 0.88
C SER A 84 -1.70 -24.04 1.27
N VAL A 85 -0.58 -23.81 1.96
CA VAL A 85 0.29 -24.89 2.46
C VAL A 85 -0.43 -25.72 3.53
N GLY A 86 -1.17 -25.09 4.44
CA GLY A 86 -1.97 -25.77 5.47
C GLY A 86 -3.06 -26.67 4.87
N ASP A 87 -3.78 -26.19 3.86
CA ASP A 87 -4.80 -26.96 3.15
C ASP A 87 -4.18 -28.15 2.40
N ALA A 88 -3.06 -27.95 1.71
CA ALA A 88 -2.34 -29.03 1.05
C ALA A 88 -1.86 -30.12 2.03
N ALA A 89 -1.34 -29.71 3.20
CA ALA A 89 -0.92 -30.63 4.25
C ALA A 89 -2.10 -31.42 4.85
N ASN A 90 -3.25 -30.78 5.06
CA ASN A 90 -4.47 -31.45 5.53
C ASN A 90 -5.05 -32.40 4.49
N ALA A 91 -5.09 -31.99 3.21
CA ALA A 91 -5.55 -32.85 2.11
C ALA A 91 -4.65 -34.10 1.95
N ALA A 92 -3.33 -33.95 2.06
CA ALA A 92 -2.39 -35.07 2.03
C ALA A 92 -2.66 -36.11 3.13
N ARG A 93 -3.12 -35.67 4.31
CA ARG A 93 -3.52 -36.58 5.40
C ARG A 93 -4.80 -37.36 5.12
N PHE A 94 -5.71 -36.82 4.31
CA PHE A 94 -6.94 -37.53 3.91
C PHE A 94 -6.73 -38.51 2.75
N VAL A 95 -5.74 -38.27 1.88
CA VAL A 95 -5.42 -39.14 0.74
C VAL A 95 -4.52 -40.32 1.15
N GLY A 96 -3.83 -40.24 2.29
CA GLY A 96 -2.95 -41.28 2.81
C GLY A 96 -3.59 -42.37 3.66
N ILE A 97 -4.93 -42.49 3.67
CA ILE A 97 -5.71 -43.56 4.32
C ILE A 97 -6.34 -44.42 3.23
#